data_AF-A0A5Y4YMZ5-F1
#
_entry.id   AF-A0A5Y4YMZ5-F1
#
_cell.length_a   1.000
_cell.length_b   1.000
_cell.length_c   1.000
_cell.angle_alpha   90.00
_cell.angle_beta   90.00
_cell.angle_gamma   90.00
#
_symmetry.space_group_name_H-M   'P 1'
#
loop_
_entity.id
_entity.type
_entity.pdbx_description
1 polymer ?
#
loop_
_entity_poly.entity_id
_entity_poly.type
_entity_poly.pdbx_seq_one_letter_code
_entity_poly.pdbx_strand_id
1 'polypeptide(L)'
;LICIDENNEILGNLYPLKQRNKVELLYYLFMRYNCLTSVGLSLKRDVFEKLYPLPNSMCNYQDMKMHIDILNIGEIKILETQLIRYRRTRDKTNISAHNSITTTRENLETEMLLDTYLKFDNIFLLEQIFHKEVNKTNIKPYQETLPFFLGIMALESDNIYKKYWGYHKIMEFYKNDANAKI
;
A
#
# COMPACT_ATOMS: atom_id res chain seq x y z
N LEU A 1 15.03 1.29 11.44
CA LEU A 1 15.78 0.74 10.30
C LEU A 1 17.11 1.47 10.17
N ILE A 2 18.18 0.79 10.54
CA ILE A 2 19.56 1.28 10.40
C ILE A 2 19.95 1.13 8.94
N CYS A 3 20.39 2.23 8.35
CA CYS A 3 20.92 2.27 7.00
C CYS A 3 22.44 2.11 7.05
N ILE A 4 22.96 1.27 6.17
CA ILE A 4 24.40 1.07 5.96
C ILE A 4 24.76 1.28 4.49
N ASP A 5 26.02 1.56 4.22
CA ASP A 5 26.54 1.63 2.86
C ASP A 5 27.10 0.30 2.33
N GLU A 6 27.69 0.33 1.14
CA GLU A 6 28.38 -0.79 0.51
C GLU A 6 29.54 -1.36 1.34
N ASN A 7 30.14 -0.56 2.23
CA ASN A 7 31.24 -0.95 3.12
C ASN A 7 30.75 -1.30 4.55
N ASN A 8 29.44 -1.36 4.76
CA ASN A 8 28.76 -1.56 6.04
C ASN A 8 28.95 -0.42 7.06
N GLU A 9 29.35 0.77 6.62
CA GLU A 9 29.38 1.95 7.47
C GLU A 9 27.96 2.46 7.71
N ILE A 10 27.66 2.93 8.92
CA ILE A 10 26.33 3.40 9.29
C ILE A 10 26.09 4.77 8.67
N LEU A 11 25.10 4.86 7.78
CA LEU A 11 24.66 6.11 7.16
C LEU A 11 23.61 6.86 7.99
N GLY A 12 23.00 6.18 8.98
CA GLY A 12 22.01 6.75 9.88
C GLY A 12 20.78 5.86 10.05
N ASN A 13 19.72 6.43 10.62
CA ASN A 13 18.43 5.74 10.79
C ASN A 13 17.41 6.34 9.82
N LEU A 14 16.76 5.49 9.02
CA LEU A 14 15.73 5.95 8.08
C LEU A 14 14.42 6.25 8.81
N TYR A 15 13.92 5.27 9.57
CA TYR A 15 12.67 5.39 10.30
C TYR A 15 12.72 4.55 11.58
N PRO A 16 12.10 5.01 12.68
CA PRO A 16 11.88 4.16 13.85
C PRO A 16 10.93 3.01 13.48
N LEU A 17 11.19 1.83 14.04
CA LEU A 17 10.23 0.74 13.97
C LEU A 17 9.00 1.15 14.77
N LYS A 18 7.86 1.35 14.08
CA LYS A 18 6.60 1.64 14.75
C LYS A 18 5.73 0.39 14.68
N GLN A 19 5.38 -0.13 15.86
CA GLN A 19 4.40 -1.20 16.01
C GLN A 19 3.07 -0.69 15.47
N ARG A 20 2.50 -1.44 14.54
CA ARG A 20 1.20 -1.18 13.94
C ARG A 20 0.47 -2.49 13.78
N ASN A 21 -0.82 -2.50 14.06
CA ASN A 21 -1.66 -3.64 13.74
C ASN A 21 -1.99 -3.67 12.24
N LYS A 22 -2.64 -4.75 11.80
CA LYS A 22 -3.06 -4.96 10.41
C LYS A 22 -3.90 -3.82 9.84
N VAL A 23 -4.89 -3.34 10.59
CA VAL A 23 -5.80 -2.26 10.19
C VAL A 23 -5.01 -0.97 9.94
N GLU A 24 -4.13 -0.60 10.88
CA GLU A 24 -3.27 0.57 10.75
C GLU A 24 -2.33 0.45 9.56
N LEU A 25 -1.72 -0.73 9.33
CA LEU A 25 -0.83 -0.92 8.19
C LEU A 25 -1.55 -0.75 6.87
N LEU A 26 -2.69 -1.42 6.69
CA LEU A 26 -3.50 -1.29 5.48
C LEU A 26 -3.93 0.17 5.25
N TYR A 27 -4.37 0.86 6.31
CA TYR A 27 -4.68 2.28 6.22
C TYR A 27 -3.47 3.11 5.77
N TYR A 28 -2.29 2.92 6.36
CA TYR A 28 -1.09 3.67 5.99
C TYR A 28 -0.64 3.36 4.54
N LEU A 29 -0.71 2.10 4.11
CA LEU A 29 -0.37 1.68 2.76
C LEU A 29 -1.33 2.30 1.74
N PHE A 30 -2.63 2.36 2.03
CA PHE A 30 -3.60 3.01 1.16
C PHE A 30 -3.49 4.53 1.18
N MET A 31 -3.46 5.17 2.35
CA MET A 31 -3.60 6.64 2.44
C MET A 31 -2.30 7.40 2.30
N ARG A 32 -1.15 6.78 2.60
CA ARG A 32 0.14 7.46 2.73
C ARG A 32 1.17 6.85 1.77
N TYR A 33 2.03 5.97 2.27
CA TYR A 33 3.18 5.42 1.57
C TYR A 33 3.54 4.04 2.14
N ASN A 34 4.51 3.36 1.54
CA ASN A 34 5.00 2.08 2.03
C ASN A 34 5.62 2.22 3.45
N CYS A 35 4.89 1.79 4.47
CA CYS A 35 5.36 1.80 5.86
C CYS A 35 6.07 0.49 6.28
N LEU A 36 6.20 -0.46 5.36
CA LEU A 36 6.89 -1.76 5.50
C LEU A 36 8.07 -1.83 4.53
N THR A 37 8.83 -0.74 4.40
CA THR A 37 9.97 -0.70 3.48
C THR A 37 11.10 -1.60 3.95
N SER A 38 11.55 -2.48 3.05
CA SER A 38 12.76 -3.29 3.24
C SER A 38 12.72 -4.15 4.52
N VAL A 39 11.58 -4.77 4.78
CA VAL A 39 11.41 -5.68 5.93
C VAL A 39 12.01 -7.05 5.64
N GLY A 40 12.58 -7.67 6.68
CA GLY A 40 12.81 -9.11 6.66
C GLY A 40 11.47 -9.79 6.88
N LEU A 41 11.03 -10.62 5.92
CA LEU A 41 9.72 -11.26 5.96
C LEU A 41 9.90 -12.78 6.09
N SER A 42 9.13 -13.39 6.99
CA SER A 42 8.95 -14.83 7.07
C SER A 42 7.47 -15.14 6.96
N LEU A 43 7.12 -16.11 6.13
CA LEU A 43 5.75 -16.41 5.75
C LEU A 43 5.56 -17.92 5.59
N LYS A 44 4.35 -18.41 5.88
CA LYS A 44 4.03 -19.82 5.69
C LYS A 44 3.98 -20.15 4.19
N ARG A 45 4.36 -21.38 3.83
CA ARG A 45 4.43 -21.81 2.43
C ARG A 45 3.10 -21.69 1.69
N ASP A 46 2.00 -22.06 2.33
CA ASP A 46 0.65 -21.97 1.77
C ASP A 46 0.21 -20.52 1.50
N VAL A 47 0.75 -19.55 2.23
CA VAL A 47 0.57 -18.12 1.95
C VAL A 47 1.46 -17.70 0.77
N PHE A 48 2.72 -18.14 0.72
CA PHE A 48 3.65 -17.87 -0.38
C PHE A 48 3.05 -18.25 -1.74
N GLU A 49 2.50 -19.46 -1.83
CA GLU A 49 1.98 -20.06 -3.05
C GLU A 49 0.80 -19.25 -3.62
N LYS A 50 0.05 -18.53 -2.77
CA LYS A 50 -1.06 -17.66 -3.19
C LYS A 50 -0.61 -16.31 -3.75
N LEU A 51 0.62 -15.89 -3.44
CA LEU A 51 1.15 -14.58 -3.85
C LEU A 51 1.90 -14.65 -5.19
N TYR A 52 2.43 -15.83 -5.54
CA TYR A 52 3.28 -16.00 -6.71
C TYR A 52 2.49 -16.44 -7.96
N PRO A 53 2.90 -15.99 -9.16
CA PRO A 53 4.03 -15.09 -9.42
C PRO A 53 3.70 -13.62 -9.06
N LEU A 54 4.72 -12.89 -8.61
CA LEU A 54 4.61 -11.43 -8.46
C LEU A 54 4.51 -10.76 -9.84
N PRO A 55 3.80 -9.62 -9.96
CA PRO A 55 3.64 -8.95 -11.25
C PRO A 55 4.96 -8.34 -11.73
N ASN A 56 5.46 -8.85 -12.85
CA ASN A 56 6.69 -8.36 -13.50
C ASN A 56 6.56 -6.93 -14.04
N SER A 57 5.35 -6.40 -14.14
CA SER A 57 5.07 -5.01 -14.57
C SER A 57 5.29 -3.98 -13.48
N MET A 58 5.49 -4.40 -12.23
CA MET A 58 5.76 -3.50 -11.10
C MET A 58 7.20 -3.62 -10.66
N CYS A 59 7.83 -2.49 -10.40
CA CYS A 59 9.21 -2.42 -9.93
C CYS A 59 9.29 -1.85 -8.51
N ASN A 60 8.79 -0.63 -8.30
CA ASN A 60 8.95 0.07 -7.02
C ASN A 60 7.88 -0.31 -5.98
N TYR A 61 6.67 -0.62 -6.43
CA TYR A 61 5.55 -0.97 -5.57
C TYR A 61 5.22 -2.47 -5.57
N GLN A 62 6.05 -3.32 -6.20
CA GLN A 62 5.84 -4.77 -6.18
C GLN A 62 5.80 -5.33 -4.75
N ASP A 63 6.77 -4.97 -3.90
CA ASP A 63 6.79 -5.37 -2.48
C ASP A 63 5.60 -4.80 -1.71
N MET A 64 5.25 -3.55 -1.98
CA MET A 64 4.12 -2.90 -1.30
C MET A 64 2.80 -3.59 -1.62
N LYS A 65 2.60 -3.98 -2.89
CA LYS A 65 1.47 -4.78 -3.32
C LYS A 65 1.47 -6.15 -2.63
N MET A 66 2.63 -6.84 -2.60
CA MET A 66 2.76 -8.12 -1.91
C MET A 66 2.39 -7.99 -0.42
N HIS A 67 2.79 -6.90 0.25
CA HIS A 67 2.41 -6.66 1.65
C HIS A 67 0.90 -6.47 1.83
N ILE A 68 0.23 -5.76 0.92
CA ILE A 68 -1.23 -5.61 0.94
C ILE A 68 -1.91 -6.98 0.77
N ASP A 69 -1.45 -7.77 -0.19
CA ASP A 69 -1.99 -9.12 -0.44
C ASP A 69 -1.81 -10.04 0.80
N ILE A 70 -0.63 -10.02 1.45
CA ILE A 70 -0.37 -10.77 2.69
C ILE A 70 -1.30 -10.33 3.81
N LEU A 71 -1.44 -9.02 4.00
CA LEU A 71 -2.30 -8.44 5.03
C LEU A 71 -3.78 -8.76 4.78
N ASN A 72 -4.20 -8.90 3.52
CA ASN A 72 -5.55 -9.33 3.19
C ASN A 72 -5.79 -10.80 3.57
N ILE A 73 -4.82 -11.68 3.29
CA ILE A 73 -4.95 -13.13 3.51
C ILE A 73 -4.84 -13.53 4.98
N GLY A 74 -3.99 -12.86 5.77
CA GLY A 74 -3.60 -13.37 7.08
C GLY A 74 -3.35 -12.30 8.13
N GLU A 75 -2.91 -12.78 9.29
CA GLU A 75 -2.45 -11.96 10.40
C GLU A 75 -0.94 -11.81 10.38
N ILE A 76 -0.46 -10.72 10.97
CA ILE A 76 0.96 -10.36 10.98
C ILE A 76 1.47 -10.17 12.39
N LYS A 77 2.77 -10.43 12.56
CA LYS A 77 3.50 -10.13 13.80
C LYS A 77 4.78 -9.38 13.44
N ILE A 78 4.90 -8.15 13.91
CA ILE A 78 6.13 -7.37 13.81
C ILE A 78 6.99 -7.70 15.03
N LEU A 79 8.24 -8.09 14.80
CA LEU A 79 9.18 -8.33 15.89
C LEU A 79 9.57 -6.99 16.53
N GLU A 80 9.65 -6.94 17.85
CA GLU A 80 10.04 -5.72 18.58
C GLU A 80 11.52 -5.38 18.41
N THR A 81 12.35 -6.39 18.12
CA THR A 81 13.79 -6.23 17.92
C THR A 81 14.11 -5.95 16.47
N GLN A 82 14.91 -4.91 16.21
CA GLN A 82 15.45 -4.65 14.89
C GLN A 82 16.56 -5.66 14.56
N LEU A 83 16.26 -6.62 13.68
CA LEU A 83 17.21 -7.67 13.27
C LEU A 83 17.93 -7.37 11.94
N ILE A 84 17.43 -6.41 11.17
CA ILE A 84 17.90 -6.13 9.82
C ILE A 84 18.52 -4.73 9.69
N ARG A 85 19.44 -4.63 8.73
CA ARG A 85 20.04 -3.37 8.26
C ARG A 85 19.70 -3.22 6.78
N TYR A 86 19.42 -2.00 6.36
CA TYR A 86 19.14 -1.71 4.95
C TYR A 86 20.37 -1.11 4.27
N ARG A 87 20.80 -1.69 3.16
CA ARG A 87 21.93 -1.18 2.39
C ARG A 87 21.47 -0.12 1.39
N ARG A 88 22.16 1.03 1.33
CA ARG A 88 22.02 2.04 0.27
C ARG A 88 23.39 2.37 -0.28
N THR A 89 23.51 2.49 -1.59
CA THR A 89 24.76 2.94 -2.21
C THR A 89 24.92 4.44 -2.05
N ARG A 90 26.14 4.92 -1.79
CA ARG A 90 26.41 6.37 -1.61
C ARG A 90 26.10 7.19 -2.86
N ASP A 91 26.31 6.60 -4.03
CA ASP A 91 26.12 7.20 -5.35
C ASP A 91 24.64 7.26 -5.80
N LYS A 92 23.70 6.69 -5.03
CA LYS A 92 22.26 6.65 -5.34
C LYS A 92 21.94 6.03 -6.70
N THR A 93 22.72 5.04 -7.13
CA THR A 93 22.49 4.31 -8.39
C THR A 93 21.52 3.15 -8.26
N ASN A 94 21.12 2.78 -7.03
CA ASN A 94 20.17 1.71 -6.80
C ASN A 94 18.77 2.04 -7.38
N ILE A 95 18.05 1.01 -7.82
CA ILE A 95 16.73 1.16 -8.45
C ILE A 95 15.65 1.78 -7.54
N SER A 96 15.86 1.71 -6.22
CA SER A 96 15.03 2.33 -5.19
C SER A 96 15.56 3.70 -4.73
N ALA A 97 16.58 4.25 -5.39
CA ALA A 97 17.11 5.57 -5.07
C ALA A 97 16.03 6.63 -5.28
N HIS A 98 15.94 7.56 -4.33
CA HIS A 98 14.98 8.65 -4.40
C HIS A 98 15.44 9.70 -5.41
N ASN A 99 15.03 9.54 -6.66
CA ASN A 99 15.30 10.41 -7.78
C ASN A 99 14.04 10.52 -8.66
N SER A 100 14.07 11.42 -9.65
CA SER A 100 12.92 11.68 -10.53
C SER A 100 12.43 10.44 -11.27
N ILE A 101 13.33 9.55 -11.70
CA ILE A 101 12.99 8.32 -12.43
C ILE A 101 12.21 7.37 -11.52
N THR A 102 12.65 7.19 -10.28
CA THR A 102 11.95 6.39 -9.27
C THR A 102 10.59 6.98 -8.94
N THR A 103 10.51 8.28 -8.68
CA THR A 103 9.25 8.97 -8.39
C THR A 103 8.25 8.81 -9.54
N THR A 104 8.68 8.97 -10.79
CA THR A 104 7.82 8.79 -11.96
C THR A 104 7.28 7.36 -12.05
N ARG A 105 8.13 6.35 -11.84
CA ARG A 105 7.69 4.94 -11.84
C ARG A 105 6.69 4.66 -10.72
N GLU A 106 6.96 5.11 -9.50
CA GLU A 106 6.04 4.98 -8.36
C GLU A 106 4.67 5.61 -8.67
N ASN A 107 4.66 6.79 -9.29
CA ASN A 107 3.41 7.45 -9.67
C ASN A 107 2.63 6.65 -10.72
N LEU A 108 3.31 6.10 -11.74
CA LEU A 108 2.69 5.26 -12.78
C LEU A 108 2.21 3.90 -12.22
N GLU A 109 2.87 3.35 -11.21
CA GLU A 109 2.48 2.09 -10.56
C GLU A 109 1.35 2.27 -9.53
N THR A 110 0.97 3.50 -9.20
CA THR A 110 0.00 3.80 -8.13
C THR A 110 -1.39 3.20 -8.41
N GLU A 111 -1.87 3.27 -9.66
CA GLU A 111 -3.19 2.73 -10.00
C GLU A 111 -3.24 1.21 -9.80
N MET A 112 -2.27 0.48 -10.34
CA MET A 112 -2.16 -0.98 -10.16
C MET A 112 -2.01 -1.38 -8.68
N LEU A 113 -1.30 -0.58 -7.90
CA LEU A 113 -1.18 -0.80 -6.46
C LEU A 113 -2.54 -0.67 -5.76
N LEU A 114 -3.29 0.41 -6.04
CA LEU A 114 -4.59 0.68 -5.39
C LEU A 114 -5.68 -0.31 -5.83
N ASP A 115 -5.64 -0.79 -7.06
CA ASP A 115 -6.53 -1.85 -7.54
C ASP A 115 -6.40 -3.15 -6.72
N THR A 116 -5.31 -3.34 -5.97
CA THR A 116 -5.16 -4.46 -5.05
C THR A 116 -6.22 -4.45 -3.94
N TYR A 117 -6.70 -3.27 -3.52
CA TYR A 117 -7.78 -3.15 -2.52
C TYR A 117 -9.16 -3.54 -3.07
N LEU A 118 -9.35 -3.54 -4.38
CA LEU A 118 -10.61 -3.99 -5.00
C LEU A 118 -10.85 -5.49 -4.84
N LYS A 119 -9.83 -6.25 -4.41
CA LYS A 119 -9.89 -7.69 -4.16
C LYS A 119 -10.24 -8.04 -2.71
N PHE A 120 -10.58 -7.05 -1.89
CA PHE A 120 -10.95 -7.28 -0.50
C PHE A 120 -12.41 -7.71 -0.43
N ASP A 121 -12.64 -8.96 -0.03
CA ASP A 121 -14.00 -9.48 0.20
C ASP A 121 -14.50 -9.21 1.63
N ASN A 122 -13.59 -8.87 2.54
CA ASN A 122 -13.93 -8.56 3.93
C ASN A 122 -14.32 -7.08 4.08
N ILE A 123 -15.59 -6.78 3.83
CA ILE A 123 -16.17 -5.43 3.96
C ILE A 123 -16.01 -4.86 5.38
N PHE A 124 -16.15 -5.68 6.41
CA PHE A 124 -15.98 -5.25 7.80
C PHE A 124 -14.54 -4.77 8.07
N LEU A 125 -13.53 -5.46 7.53
CA LEU A 125 -12.14 -5.02 7.62
C LEU A 125 -11.94 -3.66 6.90
N LEU A 126 -12.55 -3.45 5.74
CA LEU A 126 -12.48 -2.16 5.03
C LEU A 126 -13.12 -1.02 5.85
N GLU A 127 -14.26 -1.26 6.50
CA GLU A 127 -14.88 -0.27 7.39
C GLU A 127 -13.96 0.09 8.56
N GLN A 128 -13.24 -0.89 9.13
CA GLN A 128 -12.25 -0.63 10.18
C GLN A 128 -11.04 0.17 9.68
N ILE A 129 -10.51 -0.18 8.51
CA ILE A 129 -9.36 0.50 7.88
C ILE A 129 -9.67 1.98 7.71
N PHE A 130 -10.85 2.31 7.19
CA PHE A 130 -11.24 3.67 6.84
C PHE A 130 -12.23 4.29 7.83
N HIS A 131 -12.26 3.85 9.09
CA HIS A 131 -13.29 4.27 10.05
C HIS A 131 -13.40 5.80 10.22
N LYS A 132 -12.29 6.54 10.09
CA LYS A 132 -12.30 8.01 10.19
C LYS A 132 -12.97 8.64 8.98
N GLU A 133 -12.64 8.15 7.80
CA GLU A 133 -13.17 8.64 6.52
C GLU A 133 -14.64 8.24 6.35
N VAL A 134 -15.02 7.03 6.78
CA VAL A 134 -16.42 6.59 6.86
C VAL A 134 -17.23 7.53 7.75
N ASN A 135 -16.74 7.86 8.94
CA ASN A 135 -17.42 8.79 9.85
C ASN A 135 -17.51 10.22 9.29
N LYS A 136 -16.50 10.66 8.54
CA LYS A 136 -16.46 11.99 7.92
C LYS A 136 -17.44 12.11 6.74
N THR A 137 -17.48 11.09 5.89
CA THR A 137 -18.22 11.10 4.61
C THR A 137 -19.61 10.51 4.73
N ASN A 138 -19.88 9.74 5.78
CA ASN A 138 -21.07 8.92 5.96
C ASN A 138 -21.27 7.88 4.84
N ILE A 139 -20.20 7.52 4.12
CA ILE A 139 -20.21 6.51 3.06
C ILE A 139 -19.60 5.23 3.62
N LYS A 140 -20.35 4.13 3.53
CA LYS A 140 -19.95 2.80 4.01
C LYS A 140 -19.50 1.90 2.85
N PRO A 141 -18.58 0.95 3.11
CA PRO A 141 -18.21 -0.04 2.10
C PRO A 141 -19.33 -1.06 1.89
N TYR A 142 -19.60 -1.39 0.64
CA TYR A 142 -20.42 -2.53 0.21
C TYR A 142 -19.73 -3.20 -0.98
N GLN A 143 -19.99 -4.48 -1.21
CA GLN A 143 -19.30 -5.22 -2.29
C GLN A 143 -19.64 -4.64 -3.67
N GLU A 144 -20.89 -4.27 -3.89
CA GLU A 144 -21.44 -3.77 -5.15
C GLU A 144 -20.95 -2.35 -5.48
N THR A 145 -20.58 -1.58 -4.45
CA THR A 145 -20.10 -0.19 -4.57
C THR A 145 -18.66 -0.04 -4.11
N LEU A 146 -17.91 -1.15 -3.96
CA LEU A 146 -16.55 -1.15 -3.45
C LEU A 146 -15.60 -0.20 -4.23
N PRO A 147 -15.61 -0.17 -5.57
CA PRO A 147 -14.78 0.78 -6.33
C PRO A 147 -15.13 2.24 -6.01
N PHE A 148 -16.42 2.56 -5.88
CA PHE A 148 -16.88 3.90 -5.52
C PHE A 148 -16.45 4.28 -4.11
N PHE A 149 -16.68 3.41 -3.13
CA PHE A 149 -16.26 3.60 -1.74
C PHE A 149 -14.76 3.89 -1.65
N LEU A 150 -13.91 3.01 -2.20
CA LEU A 150 -12.47 3.20 -2.19
C LEU A 150 -12.04 4.45 -2.96
N GLY A 151 -12.77 4.79 -4.03
CA GLY A 151 -12.54 6.04 -4.76
C GLY A 151 -12.72 7.27 -3.88
N ILE A 152 -13.80 7.33 -3.09
CA ILE A 152 -14.03 8.40 -2.12
C ILE A 152 -12.93 8.40 -1.04
N MET A 153 -12.55 7.24 -0.50
CA MET A 153 -11.46 7.15 0.48
C MET A 153 -10.15 7.68 -0.09
N ALA A 154 -9.87 7.43 -1.37
CA ALA A 154 -8.67 7.90 -2.03
C ALA A 154 -8.63 9.43 -2.22
N LEU A 155 -9.79 10.09 -2.36
CA LEU A 155 -9.88 11.56 -2.42
C LEU A 155 -9.44 12.24 -1.10
N GLU A 156 -9.53 11.52 0.02
CA GLU A 156 -9.08 11.94 1.35
C GLU A 156 -7.56 11.75 1.56
N SER A 157 -6.84 11.11 0.63
CA SER A 157 -5.38 10.97 0.71
C SER A 157 -4.67 12.31 0.49
N ASP A 158 -3.46 12.49 1.04
CA ASP A 158 -2.62 13.65 0.70
C ASP A 158 -1.82 13.45 -0.62
N ASN A 159 -1.92 12.28 -1.25
CA ASN A 159 -1.22 11.96 -2.48
C ASN A 159 -2.12 12.18 -3.72
N ILE A 160 -1.71 13.08 -4.62
CA ILE A 160 -2.49 13.45 -5.80
C ILE A 160 -2.76 12.27 -6.76
N TYR A 161 -1.82 11.35 -6.94
CA TYR A 161 -2.01 10.19 -7.83
C TYR A 161 -3.04 9.21 -7.27
N LYS A 162 -3.13 9.10 -5.95
CA LYS A 162 -4.21 8.34 -5.30
C LYS A 162 -5.56 9.03 -5.51
N LYS A 163 -5.61 10.37 -5.44
CA LYS A 163 -6.83 11.12 -5.78
C LYS A 163 -7.24 10.93 -7.23
N TYR A 164 -6.30 10.92 -8.17
CA TYR A 164 -6.59 10.67 -9.59
C TYR A 164 -7.22 9.29 -9.78
N TRP A 165 -6.61 8.25 -9.22
CA TRP A 165 -7.20 6.91 -9.21
C TRP A 165 -8.61 6.92 -8.62
N GLY A 166 -8.80 7.59 -7.47
CA GLY A 166 -10.10 7.67 -6.82
C GLY A 166 -11.17 8.35 -7.67
N TYR A 167 -10.81 9.47 -8.32
CA TYR A 167 -11.67 10.16 -9.26
C TYR A 167 -12.04 9.27 -10.47
N HIS A 168 -11.07 8.52 -11.02
CA HIS A 168 -11.33 7.57 -12.11
C HIS A 168 -12.34 6.49 -11.68
N LYS A 169 -12.21 5.90 -10.49
CA LYS A 169 -13.19 4.90 -9.99
C LYS A 169 -14.58 5.46 -9.78
N ILE A 170 -14.69 6.71 -9.33
CA ILE A 170 -15.97 7.40 -9.19
C ILE A 170 -16.60 7.67 -10.56
N MET A 171 -15.83 8.14 -11.55
CA MET A 171 -16.32 8.34 -12.91
C MET A 171 -16.78 7.02 -13.55
N GLU A 172 -16.01 5.94 -13.39
CA GLU A 172 -16.38 4.60 -13.86
C GLU A 172 -17.69 4.13 -13.23
N PHE A 173 -17.89 4.39 -11.94
CA PHE A 173 -19.14 4.06 -11.25
C PHE A 173 -20.34 4.83 -11.83
N TYR A 174 -20.19 6.13 -12.10
CA TYR A 174 -21.23 6.98 -12.69
C TYR A 174 -21.49 6.73 -14.18
N LYS A 175 -20.64 5.99 -14.88
CA LYS A 175 -20.89 5.57 -16.27
C LYS A 175 -22.17 4.71 -16.39
N ASN A 176 -22.61 4.08 -15.31
CA ASN A 176 -23.87 3.35 -15.27
C ASN A 176 -25.03 4.32 -14.94
N ASP A 177 -25.99 4.43 -15.85
CA ASP A 177 -27.17 5.30 -15.71
C ASP A 177 -27.99 5.07 -14.44
N ALA A 178 -27.98 3.85 -13.89
CA ALA A 178 -28.65 3.56 -12.61
C ALA A 178 -27.93 4.23 -11.43
N ASN A 179 -26.60 4.27 -11.47
CA ASN A 179 -25.76 4.87 -10.43
C ASN A 179 -25.70 6.40 -10.54
N ALA A 180 -25.83 6.96 -11.75
CA ALA A 180 -25.84 8.40 -12.00
C ALA A 180 -27.08 9.13 -11.47
N LYS A 181 -28.12 8.39 -11.07
CA LYS A 181 -29.37 8.92 -10.52
C LYS A 181 -29.41 8.96 -8.99
N ILE A 182 -28.36 8.48 -8.33
CA ILE A 182 -28.17 8.44 -6.87
C ILE A 182 -27.45 9.72 -6.43
#